data_AF-A0A2E3D510-F1
#
_entry.id   AF-A0A2E3D510-F1
#
_cell.length_a   1.000
_cell.length_b   1.000
_cell.length_c   1.000
_cell.angle_alpha   90.00
_cell.angle_beta   90.00
_cell.angle_gamma   90.00
#
_symmetry.space_group_name_H-M   'P 1'
#
loop_
_entity.id
_entity.type
_entity.pdbx_description
1 polymer ?
#
loop_
_entity_poly.entity_id
_entity_poly.type
_entity_poly.pdbx_seq_one_letter_code
_entity_poly.pdbx_strand_id
1 'polypeptide(L)'
;MSKTKGELVAAAFRKAQISGITTQPTGDELASAVETLEDMMRELQSKNACINYEYEDEPCLSTDSKIDPMWYHAVQSRLGLLLCSDYGIEPSATLQRQAAQAWSSMIGKKTLPRQNVQPRTMPRGSGNTNRLGVWSRYYGGDNRAPIDCDTVQIDVGETYPLTVDFSIFLTNGETISAFEIQEVSGGITQTSQLTEDLNGVELVVTGVSAGTNSLIVKITTTLGRVNLEKVWVTVRAV
;
A
#
# COMPACT_ATOMS: atom_id res chain seq x y z
N MET A 1 -4.98 1.31 -19.58
CA MET A 1 -5.96 2.11 -18.83
C MET A 1 -6.34 1.34 -17.60
N SER A 2 -6.42 2.03 -16.46
CA SER A 2 -6.88 1.44 -15.21
C SER A 2 -8.40 1.28 -15.24
N LYS A 3 -8.94 0.27 -14.54
CA LYS A 3 -10.38 0.00 -14.47
C LYS A 3 -11.00 0.72 -13.29
N THR A 4 -12.23 1.19 -13.48
CA THR A 4 -13.01 1.71 -12.35
C THR A 4 -13.42 0.60 -11.39
N LYS A 5 -13.71 0.97 -10.14
CA LYS A 5 -14.21 0.04 -9.12
C LYS A 5 -15.51 -0.63 -9.60
N GLY A 6 -16.41 0.13 -10.21
CA GLY A 6 -17.65 -0.39 -10.79
C GLY A 6 -17.42 -1.42 -11.91
N GLU A 7 -16.42 -1.24 -12.76
CA GLU A 7 -16.08 -2.24 -13.80
C GLU A 7 -15.56 -3.56 -13.20
N LEU A 8 -14.79 -3.48 -12.10
CA LEU A 8 -14.31 -4.66 -11.38
C LEU A 8 -15.46 -5.43 -10.74
N VAL A 9 -16.36 -4.72 -10.06
CA VAL A 9 -17.57 -5.29 -9.43
C VAL A 9 -18.48 -5.91 -10.48
N ALA A 10 -18.79 -5.20 -11.57
CA ALA A 10 -19.60 -5.73 -12.66
C ALA A 10 -18.96 -6.96 -13.33
N ALA A 11 -17.63 -7.03 -13.39
CA ALA A 11 -16.93 -8.23 -13.86
C ALA A 11 -16.99 -9.40 -12.85
N ALA A 12 -16.95 -9.12 -11.55
CA ALA A 12 -17.11 -10.13 -10.50
C ALA A 12 -18.52 -10.74 -10.53
N PHE A 13 -19.57 -9.92 -10.64
CA PHE A 13 -20.95 -10.39 -10.82
C PHE A 13 -21.09 -11.28 -12.06
N ARG A 14 -20.51 -10.89 -13.20
CA ARG A 14 -20.52 -11.74 -14.41
C ARG A 14 -19.85 -13.10 -14.18
N LYS A 15 -18.76 -13.15 -13.41
CA LYS A 15 -18.09 -14.41 -13.07
C LYS A 15 -18.92 -15.30 -12.12
N ALA A 16 -19.63 -14.68 -11.17
CA ALA A 16 -20.54 -15.38 -10.26
C ALA A 16 -21.80 -15.89 -10.98
N GLN A 17 -22.39 -15.06 -11.86
CA GLN A 17 -23.67 -15.31 -12.53
C GLN A 17 -23.65 -16.40 -13.61
N ILE A 18 -22.47 -16.75 -14.17
CA ILE A 18 -22.33 -17.92 -15.06
C ILE A 18 -22.83 -19.22 -14.36
N SER A 19 -22.98 -19.20 -13.03
CA SER A 19 -23.46 -20.33 -12.22
C SER A 19 -24.98 -20.42 -12.01
N GLY A 20 -25.85 -19.49 -12.46
CA GLY A 20 -27.29 -19.81 -12.53
C GLY A 20 -28.38 -18.74 -12.34
N ILE A 21 -28.11 -17.44 -12.22
CA ILE A 21 -29.18 -16.41 -12.15
C ILE A 21 -28.88 -15.26 -13.11
N THR A 22 -29.78 -15.03 -14.06
CA THR A 22 -29.69 -14.03 -15.14
C THR A 22 -30.27 -12.66 -14.76
N THR A 23 -30.24 -12.27 -13.49
CA THR A 23 -30.73 -10.95 -13.06
C THR A 23 -29.58 -9.95 -13.08
N GLN A 24 -29.75 -8.83 -13.77
CA GLN A 24 -28.81 -7.72 -13.69
C GLN A 24 -28.74 -7.24 -12.23
N PRO A 25 -27.55 -6.95 -11.68
CA PRO A 25 -27.42 -6.48 -10.32
C PRO A 25 -28.14 -5.13 -10.16
N THR A 26 -28.86 -4.97 -9.06
CA THR A 26 -29.52 -3.70 -8.72
C THR A 26 -28.50 -2.65 -8.26
N GLY A 27 -28.90 -1.37 -8.23
CA GLY A 27 -28.01 -0.28 -7.79
C GLY A 27 -27.48 -0.48 -6.37
N ASP A 28 -28.32 -0.95 -5.47
CA ASP A 28 -27.97 -1.19 -4.07
C ASP A 28 -27.01 -2.39 -3.92
N GLU A 29 -27.21 -3.45 -4.71
CA GLU A 29 -26.29 -4.61 -4.75
C GLU A 29 -24.91 -4.23 -5.28
N LEU A 30 -24.84 -3.31 -6.24
CA LEU A 30 -23.58 -2.78 -6.74
C LEU A 30 -22.87 -1.95 -5.68
N ALA A 31 -23.59 -1.10 -4.93
CA ALA A 31 -23.00 -0.30 -3.85
C ALA A 31 -22.40 -1.21 -2.75
N SER A 32 -23.19 -2.16 -2.24
CA SER A 32 -22.73 -3.12 -1.24
C SER A 32 -21.55 -3.97 -1.74
N ALA A 33 -21.53 -4.35 -3.02
CA ALA A 33 -20.41 -5.10 -3.58
C ALA A 33 -19.12 -4.28 -3.72
N VAL A 34 -19.19 -2.95 -3.86
CA VAL A 34 -17.99 -2.10 -3.79
C VAL A 34 -17.50 -1.98 -2.34
N GLU A 35 -18.38 -1.94 -1.34
CA GLU A 35 -17.96 -2.00 0.07
C GLU A 35 -17.22 -3.32 0.36
N THR A 36 -17.74 -4.46 -0.09
CA THR A 36 -17.04 -5.76 0.03
C THR A 36 -15.69 -5.77 -0.72
N LEU A 37 -15.58 -5.05 -1.84
CA LEU A 37 -14.31 -4.87 -2.55
C LEU A 37 -13.31 -4.09 -1.68
N GLU A 38 -13.72 -2.97 -1.09
CA GLU A 38 -12.88 -2.17 -0.18
C GLU A 38 -12.40 -3.00 1.02
N ASP A 39 -13.32 -3.69 1.70
CA ASP A 39 -12.99 -4.53 2.86
C ASP A 39 -11.98 -5.63 2.51
N MET A 40 -12.17 -6.28 1.35
CA MET A 40 -11.25 -7.28 0.84
C MET A 40 -9.86 -6.69 0.56
N MET A 41 -9.78 -5.47 0.04
CA MET A 41 -8.50 -4.79 -0.24
C MET A 41 -7.85 -4.29 1.05
N ARG A 42 -8.61 -3.78 2.02
CA ARG A 42 -8.12 -3.40 3.36
C ARG A 42 -7.58 -4.61 4.12
N GLU A 43 -8.22 -5.78 4.00
CA GLU A 43 -7.70 -7.03 4.56
C GLU A 43 -6.32 -7.38 3.98
N LEU A 44 -6.11 -7.15 2.68
CA LEU A 44 -4.81 -7.36 2.03
C LEU A 44 -3.75 -6.37 2.50
N GLN A 45 -4.11 -5.10 2.64
CA GLN A 45 -3.21 -4.07 3.18
C GLN A 45 -2.69 -4.47 4.57
N SER A 46 -3.58 -4.97 5.45
CA SER A 46 -3.21 -5.45 6.79
C SER A 46 -2.20 -6.62 6.79
N LYS A 47 -2.08 -7.33 5.66
CA LYS A 47 -1.15 -8.46 5.46
C LYS A 47 0.13 -8.03 4.73
N ASN A 48 0.38 -6.74 4.59
CA ASN A 48 1.50 -6.14 3.84
C ASN A 48 1.51 -6.55 2.36
N ALA A 49 0.34 -6.80 1.77
CA ALA A 49 0.20 -7.00 0.33
C ALA A 49 0.00 -5.64 -0.34
N CYS A 50 1.09 -5.06 -0.83
CA CYS A 50 1.08 -3.70 -1.37
C CYS A 50 0.61 -3.71 -2.82
N ILE A 51 -0.69 -3.62 -2.99
CA ILE A 51 -1.35 -3.44 -4.28
C ILE A 51 -1.60 -1.94 -4.45
N ASN A 52 -1.32 -1.43 -5.64
CA ASN A 52 -1.65 -0.06 -6.02
C ASN A 52 -3.19 0.04 -6.13
N TYR A 53 -3.88 0.24 -5.02
CA TYR A 53 -5.34 0.36 -4.97
C TYR A 53 -5.71 1.68 -4.30
N GLU A 54 -6.68 2.39 -4.87
CA GLU A 54 -7.20 3.62 -4.27
C GLU A 54 -8.24 3.30 -3.20
N TYR A 55 -7.86 3.45 -1.93
CA TYR A 55 -8.76 3.29 -0.81
C TYR A 55 -9.60 4.56 -0.61
N GLU A 56 -10.89 4.39 -0.43
CA GLU A 56 -11.82 5.46 -0.06
C GLU A 56 -12.57 5.05 1.22
N ASP A 57 -13.02 6.02 2.01
CA ASP A 57 -13.93 5.75 3.13
C ASP A 57 -15.37 5.56 2.67
N GLU A 58 -15.78 6.32 1.66
CA GLU A 58 -17.06 6.17 0.98
C GLU A 58 -16.79 5.73 -0.47
N PRO A 59 -16.82 4.42 -0.76
CA PRO A 59 -16.44 3.91 -2.05
C PRO A 59 -17.40 4.34 -3.16
N CYS A 60 -16.85 4.87 -4.27
CA CYS A 60 -17.65 5.24 -5.43
C CYS A 60 -17.40 4.31 -6.64
N LEU A 61 -18.47 3.97 -7.35
CA LEU A 61 -18.43 3.10 -8.54
C LEU A 61 -17.61 3.70 -9.70
N SER A 62 -17.60 5.02 -9.83
CA SER A 62 -16.88 5.72 -10.90
C SER A 62 -15.40 5.93 -10.61
N THR A 63 -14.96 5.80 -9.35
CA THR A 63 -13.56 5.99 -8.98
C THR A 63 -12.69 4.94 -9.67
N ASP A 64 -11.52 5.38 -10.12
CA ASP A 64 -10.50 4.50 -10.65
C ASP A 64 -9.91 3.61 -9.54
N SER A 65 -9.81 2.30 -9.78
CA SER A 65 -9.26 1.37 -8.79
C SER A 65 -7.73 1.46 -8.66
N LYS A 66 -7.03 2.02 -9.66
CA LYS A 66 -5.56 2.07 -9.80
C LYS A 66 -4.83 0.72 -9.79
N ILE A 67 -5.56 -0.41 -9.77
CA ILE A 67 -4.97 -1.76 -9.74
C ILE A 67 -4.21 -2.04 -11.03
N ASP A 68 -3.02 -2.64 -10.91
CA ASP A 68 -2.25 -3.07 -12.07
C ASP A 68 -3.07 -4.06 -12.94
N PRO A 69 -3.12 -3.89 -14.27
CA PRO A 69 -3.96 -4.72 -15.14
C PRO A 69 -3.70 -6.24 -15.06
N MET A 70 -2.48 -6.63 -14.69
CA MET A 70 -2.10 -8.03 -14.46
C MET A 70 -2.95 -8.70 -13.36
N TRP A 71 -3.46 -7.93 -12.40
CA TRP A 71 -4.15 -8.43 -11.21
C TRP A 71 -5.67 -8.36 -11.26
N TYR A 72 -6.26 -7.76 -12.31
CA TYR A 72 -7.72 -7.68 -12.44
C TYR A 72 -8.41 -9.03 -12.32
N HIS A 73 -7.85 -10.05 -12.95
CA HIS A 73 -8.44 -11.39 -12.88
C HIS A 73 -8.45 -11.91 -11.43
N ALA A 74 -7.37 -11.73 -10.67
CA ALA A 74 -7.27 -12.20 -9.29
C ALA A 74 -8.35 -11.55 -8.41
N VAL A 75 -8.44 -10.22 -8.46
CA VAL A 75 -9.40 -9.42 -7.69
C VAL A 75 -10.84 -9.77 -8.06
N GLN A 76 -11.18 -9.77 -9.36
CA GLN A 76 -12.54 -10.07 -9.83
C GLN A 76 -13.00 -11.47 -9.44
N SER A 77 -12.10 -12.46 -9.49
CA SER A 77 -12.47 -13.86 -9.20
C SER A 77 -12.63 -14.09 -7.72
N ARG A 78 -11.80 -13.44 -6.88
CA ARG A 78 -11.92 -13.50 -5.42
C ARG A 78 -13.19 -12.78 -4.95
N LEU A 79 -13.44 -11.57 -5.45
CA LEU A 79 -14.67 -10.84 -5.16
C LEU A 79 -15.91 -11.65 -5.57
N GLY A 80 -15.89 -12.29 -6.74
CA GLY A 80 -16.98 -13.16 -7.17
C GLY A 80 -17.28 -14.30 -6.18
N LEU A 81 -16.27 -14.87 -5.52
CA LEU A 81 -16.49 -15.87 -4.48
C LEU A 81 -17.12 -15.30 -3.20
N LEU A 82 -16.72 -14.09 -2.79
CA LEU A 82 -17.30 -13.41 -1.63
C LEU A 82 -18.77 -13.06 -1.88
N LEU A 83 -19.08 -12.53 -3.05
CA LEU A 83 -20.46 -12.27 -3.45
C LEU A 83 -21.28 -13.57 -3.47
N CYS A 84 -20.74 -14.67 -3.99
CA CYS A 84 -21.43 -15.97 -3.93
C CYS A 84 -21.78 -16.37 -2.47
N SER A 85 -20.89 -16.14 -1.50
CA SER A 85 -21.23 -16.41 -0.09
C SER A 85 -22.30 -15.49 0.47
N ASP A 86 -22.29 -14.20 0.10
CA ASP A 86 -23.26 -13.21 0.60
C ASP A 86 -24.69 -13.51 0.09
N TYR A 87 -24.81 -13.93 -1.17
CA TYR A 87 -26.09 -14.32 -1.78
C TYR A 87 -26.47 -15.79 -1.53
N GLY A 88 -25.67 -16.56 -0.80
CA GLY A 88 -25.93 -17.98 -0.52
C GLY A 88 -25.90 -18.88 -1.77
N ILE A 89 -25.19 -18.48 -2.81
CA ILE A 89 -25.07 -19.19 -4.08
C ILE A 89 -23.82 -20.08 -4.04
N GLU A 90 -23.93 -21.34 -4.44
CA GLU A 90 -22.76 -22.21 -4.54
C GLU A 90 -21.85 -21.79 -5.72
N PRO A 91 -20.59 -21.43 -5.47
CA PRO A 91 -19.69 -21.02 -6.54
C PRO A 91 -19.18 -22.21 -7.34
N SER A 92 -19.13 -22.08 -8.66
CA SER A 92 -18.60 -23.13 -9.55
C SER A 92 -17.17 -23.56 -9.19
N ALA A 93 -16.90 -24.87 -9.31
CA ALA A 93 -15.58 -25.44 -9.01
C ALA A 93 -14.45 -24.90 -9.92
N THR A 94 -14.78 -24.37 -11.10
CA THR A 94 -13.83 -23.68 -11.98
C THR A 94 -13.47 -22.31 -11.44
N LEU A 95 -14.46 -21.52 -11.00
CA LEU A 95 -14.24 -20.20 -10.39
C LEU A 95 -13.41 -20.31 -9.12
N GLN A 96 -13.72 -21.28 -8.25
CA GLN A 96 -12.95 -21.52 -7.02
C GLN A 96 -11.46 -21.78 -7.30
N ARG A 97 -11.15 -22.65 -8.27
CA ARG A 97 -9.76 -22.98 -8.65
C ARG A 97 -9.04 -21.78 -9.27
N GLN A 98 -9.70 -21.09 -10.19
CA GLN A 98 -9.14 -19.91 -10.84
C GLN A 98 -8.87 -18.77 -9.85
N ALA A 99 -9.80 -18.52 -8.94
CA ALA A 99 -9.64 -17.55 -7.87
C ALA A 99 -8.48 -17.93 -6.95
N ALA A 100 -8.42 -19.18 -6.46
CA ALA A 100 -7.35 -19.62 -5.59
C ALA A 100 -5.94 -19.48 -6.22
N GLN A 101 -5.79 -19.87 -7.49
CA GLN A 101 -4.51 -19.77 -8.21
C GLN A 101 -4.11 -18.31 -8.45
N ALA A 102 -5.01 -17.50 -9.00
CA ALA A 102 -4.72 -16.11 -9.34
C ALA A 102 -4.46 -15.27 -8.07
N TRP A 103 -5.25 -15.51 -7.02
CA TRP A 103 -5.12 -14.82 -5.73
C TRP A 103 -3.81 -15.18 -5.02
N SER A 104 -3.46 -16.47 -4.96
CA SER A 104 -2.20 -16.91 -4.34
C SER A 104 -0.98 -16.38 -5.09
N SER A 105 -1.04 -16.33 -6.42
CA SER A 105 0.01 -15.74 -7.26
C SER A 105 0.16 -14.23 -7.03
N MET A 106 -0.96 -13.51 -6.92
CA MET A 106 -0.97 -12.07 -6.62
C MET A 106 -0.37 -11.78 -5.26
N ILE A 107 -0.86 -12.44 -4.21
CA ILE A 107 -0.34 -12.31 -2.86
C ILE A 107 1.15 -12.63 -2.85
N GLY A 108 1.57 -13.79 -3.38
CA GLY A 108 2.98 -14.18 -3.37
C GLY A 108 3.93 -13.20 -4.06
N LYS A 109 3.47 -12.43 -5.05
CA LYS A 109 4.29 -11.39 -5.71
C LYS A 109 4.20 -10.01 -5.06
N LYS A 110 3.08 -9.68 -4.41
CA LYS A 110 2.82 -8.34 -3.85
C LYS A 110 3.05 -8.26 -2.34
N THR A 111 3.04 -9.38 -1.63
CA THR A 111 3.43 -9.41 -0.22
C THR A 111 4.93 -9.26 -0.10
N LEU A 112 5.35 -8.25 0.63
CA LEU A 112 6.74 -8.11 1.02
C LEU A 112 7.02 -9.15 2.13
N PRO A 113 7.98 -10.08 1.92
CA PRO A 113 8.27 -11.08 2.93
C PRO A 113 8.79 -10.39 4.19
N ARG A 114 8.27 -10.81 5.35
CA ARG A 114 8.85 -10.40 6.64
C ARG A 114 10.31 -10.82 6.66
N GLN A 115 11.20 -9.86 6.86
CA GLN A 115 12.61 -10.17 6.99
C GLN A 115 12.84 -10.85 8.35
N ASN A 116 13.19 -12.13 8.32
CA ASN A 116 13.56 -12.84 9.53
C ASN A 116 14.94 -12.38 9.99
N VAL A 117 15.00 -11.77 11.16
CA VAL A 117 16.25 -11.34 11.78
C VAL A 117 16.86 -12.51 12.53
N GLN A 118 18.18 -12.67 12.41
CA GLN A 118 18.93 -13.65 13.18
C GLN A 118 18.94 -13.26 14.67
N PRO A 119 18.77 -14.20 15.61
CA PRO A 119 18.88 -13.89 17.03
C PRO A 119 20.26 -13.34 17.40
N ARG A 120 20.32 -12.47 18.43
CA ARG A 120 21.55 -11.82 18.91
C ARG A 120 22.67 -12.79 19.32
N THR A 121 22.32 -14.05 19.56
CA THR A 121 23.24 -15.08 20.06
C THR A 121 23.60 -16.13 19.00
N MET A 122 23.26 -15.94 17.72
CA MET A 122 23.49 -17.00 16.74
C MET A 122 24.99 -17.25 16.51
N PRO A 123 25.49 -18.50 16.72
CA PRO A 123 26.88 -18.84 16.47
C PRO A 123 27.17 -18.89 14.96
N ARG A 124 28.35 -18.40 14.58
CA ARG A 124 28.81 -18.25 13.18
C ARG A 124 29.13 -19.57 12.45
N GLY A 125 29.49 -20.62 13.18
CA GLY A 125 30.05 -21.85 12.62
C GLY A 125 31.51 -21.70 12.11
N SER A 126 32.31 -22.76 12.20
CA SER A 126 33.72 -22.76 11.77
C SER A 126 33.91 -22.75 10.24
N GLY A 127 32.86 -22.96 9.46
CA GLY A 127 32.89 -22.97 7.99
C GLY A 127 32.87 -21.61 7.30
N ASN A 128 32.65 -20.51 8.03
CA ASN A 128 32.62 -19.15 7.46
C ASN A 128 34.00 -18.48 7.53
N THR A 129 34.80 -18.60 6.45
CA THR A 129 36.24 -18.27 6.42
C THR A 129 36.58 -16.81 6.12
N ASN A 130 35.65 -15.98 5.63
CA ASN A 130 35.91 -14.57 5.32
C ASN A 130 35.67 -13.68 6.56
N ARG A 131 36.71 -12.98 7.06
CA ARG A 131 36.76 -12.51 8.47
C ARG A 131 36.36 -11.05 8.74
N LEU A 132 36.33 -10.15 7.76
CA LEU A 132 36.18 -8.69 8.02
C LEU A 132 34.83 -8.06 7.62
N GLY A 133 33.99 -8.73 6.82
CA GLY A 133 32.67 -8.19 6.40
C GLY A 133 31.43 -8.91 6.98
N VAL A 134 31.63 -9.93 7.82
CA VAL A 134 30.61 -10.98 8.02
C VAL A 134 29.73 -10.76 9.26
N TRP A 135 30.17 -9.99 10.27
CA TRP A 135 29.29 -9.59 11.38
C TRP A 135 28.36 -8.42 10.99
N SER A 136 28.78 -7.52 10.09
CA SER A 136 27.97 -6.38 9.64
C SER A 136 26.69 -6.78 8.90
N ARG A 137 26.62 -7.96 8.27
CA ARG A 137 25.40 -8.41 7.57
C ARG A 137 24.34 -8.99 8.51
N TYR A 138 24.72 -9.40 9.71
CA TYR A 138 23.82 -9.96 10.73
C TYR A 138 23.55 -8.99 11.89
N TYR A 139 24.45 -8.02 12.11
CA TYR A 139 24.41 -7.04 13.19
C TYR A 139 24.50 -5.58 12.70
N GLY A 140 24.45 -5.36 11.39
CA GLY A 140 24.21 -4.02 10.86
C GLY A 140 22.86 -3.56 11.39
N GLY A 141 22.87 -2.52 12.21
CA GLY A 141 21.65 -1.78 12.53
C GLY A 141 21.18 -1.13 11.25
N ASP A 142 20.54 -1.91 10.39
CA ASP A 142 19.85 -1.33 9.26
C ASP A 142 18.73 -0.49 9.88
N ASN A 143 18.76 0.82 9.65
CA ASN A 143 17.57 1.65 9.73
C ASN A 143 16.61 1.14 8.65
N ARG A 144 15.99 -0.03 8.83
CA ARG A 144 15.09 -0.64 7.85
C ARG A 144 13.77 0.08 7.92
N ALA A 145 13.18 0.34 6.76
CA ALA A 145 11.86 0.90 6.72
C ALA A 145 10.91 -0.16 7.25
N PRO A 146 9.84 0.24 7.97
CA PRO A 146 8.70 -0.62 8.18
C PRO A 146 8.33 -1.29 6.86
N ILE A 147 8.09 -2.60 6.91
CA ILE A 147 7.61 -3.33 5.74
C ILE A 147 6.12 -3.04 5.65
N ASP A 148 5.80 -1.82 5.21
CA ASP A 148 4.45 -1.31 5.06
C ASP A 148 4.29 -0.69 3.67
N CYS A 149 3.05 -0.62 3.20
CA CYS A 149 2.71 -0.08 1.89
C CYS A 149 2.90 1.44 1.82
N ASP A 150 2.97 2.10 2.98
CA ASP A 150 3.26 3.52 3.11
C ASP A 150 4.75 3.84 2.91
N THR A 151 5.63 2.82 2.84
CA THR A 151 7.04 3.03 2.52
C THR A 151 7.20 3.31 1.03
N VAL A 152 7.58 4.54 0.71
CA VAL A 152 7.82 4.99 -0.66
C VAL A 152 9.03 4.27 -1.24
N GLN A 153 8.90 3.71 -2.44
CA GLN A 153 10.02 3.13 -3.18
C GLN A 153 10.43 4.03 -4.33
N ILE A 154 11.70 4.44 -4.37
CA ILE A 154 12.28 5.24 -5.44
C ILE A 154 13.57 4.59 -5.94
N ASP A 155 13.92 4.78 -7.21
CA ASP A 155 15.21 4.35 -7.73
C ASP A 155 16.27 5.47 -7.56
N VAL A 156 17.56 5.11 -7.57
CA VAL A 156 18.64 6.12 -7.49
C VAL A 156 18.54 7.08 -8.69
N GLY A 157 18.44 8.38 -8.41
CA GLY A 157 18.27 9.45 -9.40
C GLY A 157 16.81 9.76 -9.75
N GLU A 158 15.85 8.98 -9.25
CA GLU A 158 14.42 9.24 -9.46
C GLU A 158 13.92 10.34 -8.51
N THR A 159 13.10 11.24 -9.05
CA THR A 159 12.33 12.23 -8.30
C THR A 159 10.91 11.74 -8.12
N TYR A 160 10.43 11.69 -6.88
CA TYR A 160 9.08 11.26 -6.55
C TYR A 160 8.33 12.36 -5.78
N PRO A 161 7.18 12.83 -6.29
CA PRO A 161 6.31 13.71 -5.53
C PRO A 161 5.57 12.92 -4.45
N LEU A 162 5.64 13.40 -3.22
CA LEU A 162 5.04 12.83 -2.03
C LEU A 162 4.22 13.91 -1.35
N THR A 163 2.99 13.60 -0.97
CA THR A 163 2.17 14.48 -0.13
C THR A 163 1.94 13.80 1.20
N VAL A 164 2.27 14.51 2.29
CA VAL A 164 1.96 14.08 3.66
C VAL A 164 0.74 14.84 4.11
N ASP A 165 -0.37 14.14 4.29
CA ASP A 165 -1.65 14.72 4.67
C ASP A 165 -1.83 14.70 6.19
N PHE A 166 -2.17 15.86 6.75
CA PHE A 166 -2.42 16.04 8.19
C PHE A 166 -3.90 16.29 8.48
N SER A 167 -4.79 16.11 7.51
CA SER A 167 -6.25 16.33 7.63
C SER A 167 -6.86 15.65 8.88
N ILE A 168 -6.41 14.43 9.21
CA ILE A 168 -6.87 13.69 10.40
C ILE A 168 -6.46 14.38 11.71
N PHE A 169 -5.30 15.05 11.74
CA PHE A 169 -4.82 15.75 12.93
C PHE A 169 -5.44 17.14 13.09
N LEU A 170 -5.77 17.80 11.99
CA LEU A 170 -6.34 19.14 11.96
C LEU A 170 -7.82 19.08 12.38
N THR A 171 -8.18 19.81 13.44
CA THR A 171 -9.55 19.87 13.97
C THR A 171 -10.15 21.26 13.79
N ASN A 172 -11.48 21.36 13.62
CA ASN A 172 -12.21 22.63 13.71
C ASN A 172 -11.70 23.79 12.82
N GLY A 173 -11.26 23.50 11.59
CA GLY A 173 -10.73 24.54 10.68
C GLY A 173 -9.33 25.03 11.02
N GLU A 174 -8.59 24.29 11.84
CA GLU A 174 -7.14 24.46 12.02
C GLU A 174 -6.40 24.25 10.69
N THR A 175 -5.41 25.09 10.42
CA THR A 175 -4.51 24.97 9.28
C THR A 175 -3.06 24.90 9.75
N ILE A 176 -2.17 24.45 8.87
CA ILE A 176 -0.73 24.42 9.14
C ILE A 176 -0.19 25.86 9.11
N SER A 177 0.40 26.31 10.22
CA SER A 177 0.99 27.65 10.35
C SER A 177 2.48 27.65 9.98
N ALA A 178 3.19 26.57 10.28
CA ALA A 178 4.58 26.36 9.92
C ALA A 178 4.91 24.87 9.82
N PHE A 179 5.90 24.52 9.01
CA PHE A 179 6.45 23.16 8.94
C PHE A 179 7.98 23.19 8.93
N GLU A 180 8.60 22.12 9.44
CA GLU A 180 10.04 21.93 9.54
C GLU A 180 10.38 20.47 9.22
N ILE A 181 11.43 20.23 8.43
CA ILE A 181 11.95 18.89 8.15
C ILE A 181 13.17 18.67 9.03
N GLN A 182 13.06 17.81 10.04
CA GLN A 182 14.07 17.73 11.10
C GLN A 182 15.13 16.64 10.85
N GLU A 183 14.73 15.53 10.27
CA GLU A 183 15.63 14.41 9.99
C GLU A 183 15.55 14.08 8.52
N VAL A 184 16.70 14.05 7.86
CA VAL A 184 16.86 13.60 6.47
C VAL A 184 18.06 12.68 6.47
N SER A 185 17.81 11.40 6.32
CA SER A 185 18.88 10.43 6.09
C SER A 185 19.59 10.75 4.77
N GLY A 186 20.92 10.74 4.77
CA GLY A 186 21.74 11.26 3.66
C GLY A 186 21.60 10.55 2.30
N GLY A 187 20.78 9.51 2.17
CA GLY A 187 20.47 8.87 0.89
C GLY A 187 19.32 9.51 0.11
N ILE A 188 18.69 10.56 0.65
CA ILE A 188 17.64 11.33 -0.03
C ILE A 188 17.92 12.83 0.07
N THR A 189 17.48 13.57 -0.96
CA THR A 189 17.35 15.02 -0.91
C THR A 189 15.89 15.39 -1.13
N GLN A 190 15.42 16.46 -0.49
CA GLN A 190 14.03 16.87 -0.53
C GLN A 190 13.88 18.36 -0.77
N THR A 191 12.89 18.70 -1.60
CA THR A 191 12.35 20.06 -1.72
C THR A 191 10.92 20.02 -1.21
N SER A 192 10.49 21.03 -0.45
CA SER A 192 9.19 21.00 0.22
C SER A 192 8.43 22.30 0.08
N GLN A 193 7.12 22.21 -0.07
CA GLN A 193 6.18 23.33 -0.06
C GLN A 193 4.90 22.94 0.69
N LEU A 194 4.15 23.93 1.18
CA LEU A 194 2.81 23.68 1.71
C LEU A 194 1.84 23.44 0.55
N THR A 195 0.88 22.53 0.76
CA THR A 195 -0.24 22.36 -0.17
C THR A 195 -1.09 23.64 -0.19
N GLU A 196 -1.73 23.95 -1.32
CA GLU A 196 -2.58 25.14 -1.48
C GLU A 196 -3.71 25.20 -0.43
N ASP A 197 -4.21 24.03 -0.01
CA ASP A 197 -5.28 23.88 0.99
C ASP A 197 -4.78 23.96 2.46
N LEU A 198 -3.47 24.12 2.69
CA LEU A 198 -2.83 24.19 4.01
C LEU A 198 -3.11 23.00 4.95
N ASN A 199 -3.57 21.87 4.39
CA ASN A 199 -3.87 20.64 5.11
C ASN A 199 -2.76 19.60 5.02
N GLY A 200 -1.83 19.78 4.08
CA GLY A 200 -0.73 18.86 3.83
C GLY A 200 0.59 19.58 3.51
N VAL A 201 1.66 18.79 3.48
CA VAL A 201 2.98 19.22 3.03
C VAL A 201 3.35 18.41 1.79
N GLU A 202 3.60 19.11 0.68
CA GLU A 202 4.11 18.52 -0.55
C GLU A 202 5.63 18.47 -0.51
N LEU A 203 6.17 17.30 -0.80
CA LEU A 203 7.58 16.97 -0.78
C LEU A 203 7.96 16.39 -2.14
N VAL A 204 9.01 16.91 -2.76
CA VAL A 204 9.66 16.25 -3.89
C VAL A 204 10.92 15.60 -3.34
N VAL A 205 10.93 14.27 -3.29
CA VAL A 205 12.05 13.48 -2.78
C VAL A 205 12.87 12.96 -3.97
N THR A 206 14.19 13.07 -3.89
CA THR A 206 15.13 12.53 -4.90
C THR A 206 16.04 11.50 -4.25
N GLY A 207 16.16 10.32 -4.88
CA GLY A 207 17.05 9.26 -4.42
C GLY A 207 18.50 9.56 -4.77
N VAL A 208 19.39 9.66 -3.77
CA VAL A 208 20.83 9.94 -3.97
C VAL A 208 21.66 8.69 -3.79
N SER A 209 21.39 7.88 -2.77
CA SER A 209 22.10 6.62 -2.54
C SER A 209 21.15 5.51 -2.12
N ALA A 210 21.43 4.31 -2.62
CA ALA A 210 20.63 3.13 -2.33
C ALA A 210 20.67 2.80 -0.84
N GLY A 211 19.51 2.49 -0.28
CA GLY A 211 19.34 2.22 1.14
C GLY A 211 17.99 2.68 1.64
N THR A 212 17.69 2.31 2.89
CA THR A 212 16.52 2.87 3.57
C THR A 212 16.88 4.23 4.14
N ASN A 213 15.96 5.15 3.91
CA ASN A 213 15.98 6.52 4.34
C ASN A 213 14.67 6.85 5.08
N SER A 214 14.71 7.81 5.97
CA SER A 214 13.52 8.36 6.61
C SER A 214 13.61 9.87 6.69
N LEU A 215 12.44 10.50 6.58
CA LEU A 215 12.27 11.92 6.82
C LEU A 215 11.23 12.14 7.92
N ILE A 216 11.45 13.14 8.77
CA ILE A 216 10.47 13.56 9.78
C ILE A 216 9.94 14.94 9.40
N VAL A 217 8.65 14.99 9.09
CA VAL A 217 7.90 16.23 8.86
C VAL A 217 7.29 16.65 10.18
N LYS A 218 7.72 17.80 10.69
CA LYS A 218 7.15 18.44 11.86
C LYS A 218 6.23 19.56 11.39
N ILE A 219 4.98 19.54 11.82
CA ILE A 219 4.05 20.65 11.58
C ILE A 219 3.71 21.36 12.88
N THR A 220 3.46 22.66 12.78
CA THR A 220 2.87 23.51 13.83
C THR A 220 1.56 24.05 13.28
N THR A 221 0.48 23.89 14.05
CA THR A 221 -0.85 24.38 13.68
C THR A 221 -1.04 25.83 14.10
N THR A 222 -2.10 26.47 13.62
CA THR A 222 -2.52 27.82 14.08
C THR A 222 -2.82 27.89 15.58
N LEU A 223 -3.23 26.78 16.19
CA LEU A 223 -3.45 26.67 17.65
C LEU A 223 -2.19 26.30 18.44
N GLY A 224 -1.03 26.23 17.79
CA GLY A 224 0.25 25.92 18.43
C GLY A 224 0.47 24.45 18.79
N ARG A 225 -0.41 23.54 18.34
CA ARG A 225 -0.19 22.09 18.45
C ARG A 225 0.91 21.67 17.48
N VAL A 226 1.75 20.74 17.92
CA VAL A 226 2.84 20.17 17.14
C VAL A 226 2.54 18.71 16.85
N ASN A 227 2.70 18.30 15.59
CA ASN A 227 2.68 16.90 15.17
C ASN A 227 3.99 16.54 14.46
N LEU A 228 4.41 15.29 14.62
CA LEU A 228 5.61 14.72 14.01
C LEU A 228 5.19 13.49 13.22
N GLU A 229 5.37 13.54 11.92
CA GLU A 229 5.09 12.41 11.04
C GLU A 229 6.37 11.92 10.38
N LYS A 230 6.62 10.62 10.53
CA LYS A 230 7.81 9.97 10.01
C LYS A 230 7.45 9.22 8.74
N VAL A 231 8.04 9.64 7.62
CA VAL A 231 7.89 8.97 6.34
C VAL A 231 9.14 8.15 6.03
N TRP A 232 8.92 6.94 5.53
CA TRP A 232 9.98 6.03 5.14
C TRP A 232 10.12 5.96 3.62
N VAL A 233 11.36 6.04 3.15
CA VAL A 233 11.70 5.99 1.74
C VAL A 233 12.78 4.93 1.53
N THR A 234 12.52 3.96 0.67
CA THR A 234 13.50 2.97 0.26
C THR A 234 14.03 3.31 -1.13
N VAL A 235 15.33 3.59 -1.21
CA VAL A 235 16.02 3.87 -2.46
C VAL A 235 16.63 2.58 -3.01
N ARG A 236 16.20 2.13 -4.19
CA ARG A 236 16.72 0.92 -4.84
C ARG A 236 17.89 1.25 -5.75
N ALA A 237 18.92 0.41 -5.72
CA ALA A 237 20.02 0.49 -6.69
C ALA A 237 19.52 0.04 -8.07
N VAL A 238 19.84 0.83 -9.10
CA VAL A 238 19.61 0.51 -10.52
C VAL A 238 20.71 -0.42 -11.03
#